data_AF-D1JH72-F1
#
_entry.id   AF-D1JH72-F1
#
_cell.length_a   1.000
_cell.length_b   1.000
_cell.length_c   1.000
_cell.angle_alpha   90.00
_cell.angle_beta   90.00
_cell.angle_gamma   90.00
#
_symmetry.space_group_name_H-M   'P 1'
#
loop_
_entity.id
_entity.type
_entity.pdbx_description
1 polymer ?
#
loop_
_entity_poly.entity_id
_entity_poly.type
_entity_poly.pdbx_seq_one_letter_code
_entity_poly.pdbx_strand_id
1 'polypeptide(L)'
;MESKKEDRGLHLYIFGKTEMGKTALILNMALDDIYNGSGICLIDPHGDMIDNLLDYIPSWRINDVIYIKLKIISYCPAHAALSPLLL
;
A
#
# COMPACT_ATOMS: atom_id res chain seq x y z
N MET A 1 5.06 17.04 15.72
CA MET A 1 3.72 17.30 16.30
C MET A 1 3.26 15.94 16.79
N GLU A 2 3.27 15.72 18.10
CA GLU A 2 2.93 14.42 18.69
C GLU A 2 1.48 14.06 18.31
N SER A 3 1.27 12.95 17.60
CA SER A 3 -0.07 12.43 17.36
C SER A 3 -0.64 11.91 18.67
N LYS A 4 -1.62 12.61 19.25
CA LYS A 4 -2.35 12.05 20.39
C LYS A 4 -3.20 10.88 19.88
N LYS A 5 -3.16 9.74 20.59
CA LYS A 5 -3.94 8.54 20.22
C LYS A 5 -5.44 8.82 20.03
N GLU A 6 -5.98 9.77 20.77
CA GLU A 6 -7.39 10.20 20.67
C GLU A 6 -7.73 10.76 19.29
N ASP A 7 -6.80 11.47 18.65
CA ASP A 7 -7.01 12.09 17.34
C ASP A 7 -7.07 11.05 16.21
N ARG A 8 -6.50 9.85 16.39
CA ARG A 8 -6.51 8.78 15.38
C ARG A 8 -7.90 8.18 15.16
N GLY A 9 -8.80 8.32 16.14
CA GLY A 9 -10.21 7.93 16.01
C GLY A 9 -11.05 8.91 15.19
N LEU A 10 -10.54 10.12 14.93
CA LEU A 10 -11.19 11.14 14.14
C LEU A 10 -10.83 10.90 12.67
N HIS A 11 -11.65 10.12 11.97
CA HIS A 11 -11.45 9.80 10.55
C HIS A 11 -10.97 11.01 9.73
N LEU A 12 -9.85 10.84 9.02
CA LEU A 12 -9.25 11.89 8.22
C LEU A 12 -9.63 11.73 6.74
N TYR A 13 -10.11 12.81 6.12
CA TYR A 13 -10.30 12.87 4.68
C TYR A 13 -9.33 13.90 4.07
N ILE A 14 -8.55 13.49 3.06
CA ILE A 14 -7.52 14.32 2.43
C ILE A 14 -7.92 14.66 0.97
N PHE A 15 -8.26 15.92 0.71
CA PHE A 15 -8.55 16.44 -0.63
C PHE A 15 -7.36 17.22 -1.23
N GLY A 16 -7.37 17.40 -2.55
CA GLY A 16 -6.33 18.12 -3.30
C GLY A 16 -6.18 17.60 -4.74
N LYS A 17 -5.35 18.23 -5.56
CA LYS A 17 -4.98 17.69 -6.88
C LYS A 17 -3.87 16.65 -6.75
N THR A 18 -3.57 15.95 -7.85
CA THR A 18 -2.35 15.12 -7.96
C THR A 18 -1.11 15.98 -7.71
N GLU A 19 -0.03 15.36 -7.22
CA GLU A 19 1.25 16.03 -6.91
C GLU A 19 1.22 17.06 -5.75
N MET A 20 0.15 17.11 -4.97
CA MET A 20 0.08 17.97 -3.77
C MET A 20 0.60 17.30 -2.48
N GLY A 21 1.39 16.22 -2.60
CA GLY A 21 2.01 15.56 -1.44
C GLY A 21 1.08 14.71 -0.58
N LYS A 22 -0.10 14.34 -1.07
CA LYS A 22 -1.05 13.50 -0.31
C LYS A 22 -0.48 12.13 0.06
N THR A 23 0.14 11.46 -0.91
CA THR A 23 0.79 10.16 -0.70
C THR A 23 1.89 10.28 0.35
N ALA A 24 2.71 11.33 0.27
CA ALA A 24 3.74 11.61 1.26
C ALA A 24 3.16 11.85 2.66
N LEU A 25 2.04 12.58 2.77
CA LEU A 25 1.36 12.79 4.05
C LEU A 25 0.86 11.46 4.65
N ILE A 26 0.19 10.62 3.85
CA ILE A 26 -0.30 9.31 4.29
C ILE A 26 0.86 8.40 4.74
N LEU A 27 1.96 8.36 3.98
CA LEU A 27 3.15 7.58 4.33
C LEU A 27 3.77 8.03 5.65
N ASN A 28 3.93 9.34 5.86
CA ASN A 28 4.50 9.85 7.09
C ASN A 28 3.60 9.53 8.30
N MET A 29 2.28 9.62 8.15
CA MET A 29 1.34 9.23 9.20
C MET A 29 1.41 7.73 9.54
N ALA A 30 1.54 6.89 8.51
CA ALA A 30 1.70 5.44 8.66
C ALA A 30 3.03 5.06 9.34
N LEU A 31 4.12 5.72 8.96
CA LEU A 31 5.43 5.50 9.59
C LEU A 31 5.44 5.93 11.05
N ASP A 32 4.85 7.09 11.36
CA ASP A 32 4.68 7.53 12.75
C ASP A 32 3.96 6.45 13.60
N ASP A 33 2.88 5.86 13.08
CA ASP A 33 2.19 4.76 13.77
C ASP A 33 3.07 3.51 13.94
N ILE A 34 3.78 3.09 12.89
CA ILE A 34 4.65 1.89 12.94
C ILE A 34 5.78 2.08 13.98
N TYR A 35 6.43 3.24 13.98
CA TYR A 35 7.55 3.52 14.89
C TYR A 35 7.08 3.64 16.35
N ASN A 36 5.86 4.11 16.57
CA ASN A 36 5.22 4.17 17.90
C ASN A 36 4.64 2.83 18.37
N GLY A 37 4.85 1.73 17.63
CA GLY A 37 4.38 0.40 18.01
C GLY A 37 2.91 0.13 17.67
N SER A 38 2.25 1.02 16.95
CA SER A 38 0.88 0.81 16.46
C SER A 38 0.88 -0.12 15.24
N GLY A 39 -0.28 -0.75 15.00
CA GLY A 39 -0.56 -1.47 13.77
C GLY A 39 -1.31 -0.58 12.78
N ILE A 40 -1.11 -0.82 11.48
CA ILE A 40 -1.80 -0.09 10.40
C ILE A 40 -2.29 -1.06 9.33
N CYS A 41 -3.21 -0.61 8.49
CA CYS A 41 -3.58 -1.27 7.25
C CYS A 41 -3.55 -0.24 6.12
N LEU A 42 -2.78 -0.52 5.07
CA LEU A 42 -2.67 0.35 3.90
C LEU A 42 -3.27 -0.38 2.69
N ILE A 43 -4.20 0.28 2.01
CA ILE A 43 -4.83 -0.23 0.79
C ILE A 43 -4.47 0.74 -0.33
N ASP A 44 -3.74 0.25 -1.32
CA ASP A 44 -3.29 1.03 -2.47
C ASP A 44 -3.57 0.26 -3.77
N PRO A 45 -4.45 0.77 -4.66
CA PRO A 45 -4.72 0.12 -5.94
C PRO A 45 -3.57 0.21 -6.94
N HIS A 46 -2.66 1.19 -6.79
CA HIS A 46 -1.54 1.41 -7.71
C HIS A 46 -0.29 0.66 -7.26
N GLY A 47 -0.04 0.62 -5.96
CA GLY A 47 1.01 -0.18 -5.30
C GLY A 47 2.31 0.57 -5.05
N ASP A 48 2.51 1.73 -5.69
CA ASP A 48 3.71 2.56 -5.53
C ASP A 48 3.87 3.08 -4.09
N MET A 49 2.77 3.37 -3.40
CA MET A 49 2.83 3.81 -2.01
C MET A 49 3.26 2.66 -1.09
N ILE A 50 2.79 1.43 -1.34
CA ILE A 50 3.15 0.27 -0.52
C ILE A 50 4.63 -0.06 -0.73
N ASP A 51 5.10 -0.08 -1.97
CA ASP A 51 6.50 -0.38 -2.28
C ASP A 51 7.43 0.63 -1.57
N ASN A 52 7.08 1.92 -1.57
CA ASN A 52 7.81 2.95 -0.81
C ASN A 52 7.75 2.71 0.71
N LEU A 53 6.60 2.32 1.27
CA LEU A 53 6.47 2.11 2.72
C LEU A 53 7.37 0.97 3.21
N LEU A 54 7.45 -0.13 2.46
CA LEU A 54 8.21 -1.32 2.83
C LEU A 54 9.69 -1.02 3.08
N ASP A 55 10.28 -0.08 2.33
CA ASP A 55 11.68 0.35 2.50
C ASP A 55 11.95 1.05 3.83
N TYR A 56 10.93 1.59 4.49
CA TYR A 56 11.04 2.32 5.76
C TYR A 56 10.61 1.51 6.98
N ILE A 57 10.16 0.26 6.79
CA ILE A 57 9.76 -0.60 7.90
C ILE A 57 10.99 -0.93 8.74
N PRO A 58 10.94 -0.66 10.06
CA PRO A 58 12.08 -0.92 10.91
C PRO A 58 12.32 -2.42 11.08
N SER A 59 13.58 -2.81 11.23
CA SER A 59 13.98 -4.22 11.28
C SER A 59 13.27 -5.04 12.37
N TRP A 60 12.94 -4.41 13.51
CA TRP A 60 12.24 -5.05 14.62
C TRP A 60 10.76 -5.33 14.36
N ARG A 61 10.17 -4.82 13.26
CA ARG A 61 8.77 -5.04 12.87
C ARG A 61 8.62 -5.88 11.60
N ILE A 62 9.70 -6.31 10.94
CA ILE A 62 9.64 -7.05 9.66
C ILE A 62 8.75 -8.29 9.77
N ASN A 63 8.82 -9.01 10.89
CA ASN A 63 8.03 -10.23 11.10
C ASN A 63 6.53 -9.96 11.31
N ASP A 64 6.11 -8.71 11.51
CA ASP A 64 4.72 -8.31 11.67
C ASP A 64 4.06 -7.96 10.32
N VAL A 65 4.83 -7.93 9.24
CA VAL A 65 4.36 -7.44 7.93
C VAL A 65 3.65 -8.54 7.16
N ILE A 66 2.41 -8.26 6.75
CA ILE A 66 1.65 -9.08 5.82
C ILE A 66 1.45 -8.29 4.54
N TYR A 67 2.08 -8.73 3.45
CA TYR A 67 1.95 -8.11 2.12
C TYR A 67 1.05 -8.96 1.22
N ILE A 68 -0.06 -8.37 0.76
CA ILE A 68 -1.03 -9.01 -0.12
C ILE A 68 -1.05 -8.26 -1.44
N LYS A 69 -0.55 -8.88 -2.52
CA LYS A 69 -0.59 -8.32 -3.88
C LYS A 69 -1.54 -9.13 -4.75
N LEU A 70 -2.66 -8.52 -5.14
CA LEU A 70 -3.60 -9.12 -6.08
C LEU A 70 -3.10 -8.89 -7.51
N LYS A 71 -2.88 -9.98 -8.25
CA LYS A 71 -2.55 -9.89 -9.68
C LYS A 71 -3.78 -10.30 -10.48
N ILE A 72 -4.31 -9.38 -11.28
CA ILE A 72 -5.30 -9.74 -12.30
C ILE A 72 -4.54 -10.48 -13.40
N ILE A 73 -4.78 -11.78 -13.52
CA ILE A 73 -4.33 -12.56 -14.67
C ILE A 73 -5.30 -12.23 -15.80
N SER A 74 -4.85 -11.46 -16.79
CA SER A 74 -5.64 -11.24 -18.00
C SER A 74 -5.71 -12.57 -18.76
N TYR A 75 -6.79 -13.31 -18.57
CA TYR A 75 -7.10 -14.47 -19.40
C TYR A 75 -7.67 -13.91 -20.71
N CYS A 76 -6.88 -13.96 -21.79
CA CYS A 76 -7.37 -13.71 -23.14
C CYS A 76 -7.78 -15.06 -23.75
N PRO A 77 -9.06 -15.49 -23.67
CA PRO A 77 -9.49 -16.76 -24.23
C PRO A 77 -9.35 -16.86 -25.76
N ALA A 78 -9.00 -15.77 -26.45
CA ALA A 78 -8.87 -15.75 -27.91
C ALA A 78 -7.58 -16.39 -28.45
N HIS A 79 -6.49 -16.48 -27.66
CA HIS A 79 -5.21 -17.03 -28.16
C HIS A 79 -5.04 -18.54 -27.97
N ALA A 80 -5.92 -19.20 -27.21
CA ALA A 80 -5.84 -20.66 -27.01
C ALA A 80 -6.50 -21.48 -28.13
N ALA A 81 -7.16 -20.84 -29.11
CA ALA A 81 -7.92 -21.52 -30.16
C ALA A 81 -7.19 -21.66 -31.51
N LEU A 82 -5.95 -21.16 -31.66
CA LEU A 82 -5.32 -21.02 -32.99
C LEU A 82 -3.91 -21.62 -33.18
N SER A 83 -3.44 -22.53 -32.32
CA SER A 83 -2.25 -23.32 -32.67
C SER A 83 -2.42 -24.82 -32.44
N PRO A 84 -3.09 -25.54 -33.36
CA PRO A 84 -2.88 -26.97 -33.57
C PRO A 84 -1.67 -27.28 -34.48
N LEU A 85 -0.96 -26.26 -35.01
CA LEU A 85 0.21 -26.44 -35.87
C LEU A 85 1.51 -25.97 -35.20
N LEU A 86 2.01 -26.79 -34.29
CA LEU A 86 3.45 -26.95 -34.09
C LEU A 86 3.68 -28.42 -33.74
N LEU A 87 3.72 -29.20 -34.82
CA LEU A 87 4.29 -30.55 -34.92
C LEU A 87 5.60 -30.39 -35.68
#